data_AF-A0A9R1VJ60-F1
#
_entry.id   AF-A0A9R1VJ60-F1
#
_cell.length_a   1.000
_cell.length_b   1.000
_cell.length_c   1.000
_cell.angle_alpha   90.00
_cell.angle_beta   90.00
_cell.angle_gamma   90.00
#
_symmetry.space_group_name_H-M   'P 1'
#
loop_
_entity.id
_entity.type
_entity.pdbx_description
1 polymer ?
#
loop_
_entity_poly.entity_id
_entity_poly.type
_entity_poly.pdbx_seq_one_letter_code
_entity_poly.pdbx_strand_id
1 'polypeptide(L)'
;MAMAGLYRRILPSPPAIDFASPEGKQLFIEAIQGGTMEGFFKLISYFQTQSEPAYCGLATLAMVLNALSIDPGRKWKGPWRWFDESMLDCCEPLEKVKAEGISFGKVVCLAHCSGAKVEAFRTNQSNIDDFRKHTGSGHFSPIGGYHAGRDMVLVLDVARFKYPPHWVPLTLLWEAMDTIDDSSGFRRGFMLISRLHRSPALLYTLSCKHESWIKIAEYLVEDVPKLLSCKDVKDVKDVLAIVFNSLPSKFLEFIKWVAEVRRREDAGQTLSPEEKERLGVKEEILKQVQEIRLHKHVTDFLLTGKSREKESPCLRKESCLTDIADSLCCQGAVFLEGNSNGFCCQKTCVKSNGDVQVDVLVPSSLEMHPATNDVLTVLLLALPPQTWFGIKHEKLLQDISSLVSIDSLPTLLQEEIMHLRGQLYILKRCKDEETEEDFGAPLI
;
A
#
# COMPACT_ATOMS: atom_id res chain seq x y z
N MET A 1 -40.97 -21.83 -6.08
CA MET A 1 -41.06 -21.02 -4.85
C MET A 1 -40.29 -19.73 -5.10
N ALA A 2 -40.89 -18.56 -4.92
CA ALA A 2 -40.14 -17.30 -4.98
C ALA A 2 -39.11 -17.31 -3.85
N MET A 3 -37.82 -17.16 -4.18
CA MET A 3 -36.79 -17.03 -3.15
C MET A 3 -37.09 -15.79 -2.32
N ALA A 4 -37.16 -15.94 -1.00
CA ALA A 4 -37.33 -14.81 -0.09
C ALA A 4 -36.24 -13.76 -0.36
N GLY A 5 -36.65 -12.52 -0.62
CA GLY A 5 -35.73 -11.42 -0.90
C GLY A 5 -34.71 -11.20 0.22
N LEU A 6 -33.54 -10.69 -0.14
CA LEU A 6 -32.47 -10.32 0.81
C LEU A 6 -32.66 -8.90 1.40
N TYR A 7 -33.69 -8.17 0.95
CA TYR A 7 -33.97 -6.81 1.38
C TYR A 7 -34.53 -6.76 2.80
N ARG A 8 -33.85 -6.03 3.69
CA ARG A 8 -34.24 -5.75 5.08
C ARG A 8 -34.71 -7.00 5.82
N ARG A 9 -33.80 -7.95 5.98
CA ARG A 9 -34.08 -9.14 6.79
C ARG A 9 -34.28 -8.75 8.25
N ILE A 10 -35.19 -9.46 8.91
CA ILE A 10 -35.36 -9.35 10.36
C ILE A 10 -34.05 -9.83 11.00
N LEU A 11 -33.50 -9.01 11.90
CA LEU A 11 -32.33 -9.39 12.68
C LEU A 11 -32.64 -10.64 13.52
N PRO A 12 -31.72 -11.60 13.62
CA PRO A 12 -31.86 -12.73 14.54
C PRO A 12 -31.86 -12.24 15.99
N SER A 13 -33.04 -11.93 16.51
CA SER A 13 -33.27 -11.33 17.82
C SER A 13 -34.24 -12.18 18.64
N PRO A 14 -33.86 -12.62 19.86
CA PRO A 14 -32.51 -12.56 20.44
C PRO A 14 -31.49 -13.46 19.71
N PRO A 15 -30.18 -13.23 19.88
CA PRO A 15 -29.57 -12.27 20.81
C PRO A 15 -29.18 -10.92 20.20
N ALA A 16 -29.33 -10.70 18.88
CA ALA A 16 -29.00 -9.40 18.29
C ALA A 16 -30.05 -8.34 18.66
N ILE A 17 -29.62 -7.09 18.82
CA ILE A 17 -30.50 -5.96 19.14
C ILE A 17 -30.32 -4.88 18.07
N ASP A 18 -31.42 -4.52 17.40
CA ASP A 18 -31.42 -3.42 16.43
C ASP A 18 -30.95 -2.13 17.10
N PHE A 19 -29.96 -1.46 16.50
CA PHE A 19 -29.44 -0.18 16.99
C PHE A 19 -30.54 0.89 17.15
N ALA A 20 -31.52 0.91 16.26
CA ALA A 20 -32.59 1.91 16.28
C ALA A 20 -33.73 1.60 17.28
N SER A 21 -33.73 0.40 17.88
CA SER A 21 -34.71 0.01 18.89
C SER A 21 -34.54 0.81 20.20
N PRO A 22 -35.57 0.88 21.07
CA PRO A 22 -35.44 1.51 22.38
C PRO A 22 -34.29 0.92 23.22
N GLU A 23 -34.12 -0.40 23.17
CA GLU A 23 -33.04 -1.11 23.86
C GLU A 23 -31.67 -0.79 23.24
N GLY A 24 -31.56 -0.78 21.91
CA GLY A 24 -30.32 -0.41 21.20
C GLY A 24 -29.87 1.03 21.46
N LYS A 25 -30.83 1.95 21.57
CA LYS A 25 -30.57 3.35 21.97
C LYS A 25 -30.10 3.46 23.42
N GLN A 26 -30.68 2.66 24.33
CA GLN A 26 -30.26 2.64 25.73
C GLN A 26 -28.81 2.13 25.86
N LEU A 27 -28.47 1.02 25.19
CA LEU A 27 -27.10 0.50 25.10
C LEU A 27 -26.11 1.56 24.59
N PHE A 28 -26.52 2.33 23.57
CA PHE A 28 -25.70 3.39 23.03
C PHE A 28 -25.44 4.53 24.03
N ILE A 29 -26.47 4.97 24.76
CA ILE A 29 -26.33 6.01 25.79
C ILE A 29 -25.40 5.54 26.91
N GLU A 30 -25.59 4.32 27.40
CA GLU A 30 -24.77 3.72 28.46
C GLU A 30 -23.31 3.57 28.00
N ALA A 31 -23.09 3.13 26.75
CA ALA A 31 -21.74 3.01 26.18
C ALA A 31 -21.06 4.37 25.96
N ILE A 32 -21.81 5.42 25.57
CA ILE A 32 -21.28 6.79 25.52
C ILE A 32 -20.84 7.24 26.91
N GLN A 33 -21.66 7.03 27.93
CA GLN A 33 -21.33 7.37 29.32
C GLN A 33 -20.11 6.58 29.82
N GLY A 34 -19.93 5.36 29.33
CA GLY A 34 -18.76 4.51 29.58
C GLY A 34 -17.50 4.87 28.78
N GLY A 35 -17.57 5.82 27.83
CA GLY A 35 -16.41 6.26 27.02
C GLY A 35 -15.98 5.29 25.92
N THR A 36 -16.81 4.29 25.58
CA THR A 36 -16.46 3.20 24.66
C THR A 36 -17.08 3.37 23.25
N MET A 37 -17.51 4.59 22.92
CA MET A 37 -18.18 4.94 21.66
C MET A 37 -17.42 5.97 20.81
N GLU A 38 -16.21 6.35 21.18
CA GLU A 38 -15.43 7.37 20.44
C GLU A 38 -15.22 7.02 18.96
N GLY A 39 -15.03 5.72 18.66
CA GLY A 39 -14.91 5.24 17.28
C GLY A 39 -16.17 5.48 16.44
N PHE A 40 -17.36 5.42 17.06
CA PHE A 40 -18.64 5.57 16.37
C PHE A 40 -18.75 6.91 15.66
N PHE A 41 -18.41 8.01 16.35
CA PHE A 41 -18.58 9.36 15.81
C PHE A 41 -17.71 9.59 14.57
N LYS A 42 -16.52 9.00 14.53
CA LYS A 42 -15.68 9.04 13.34
C LYS A 42 -16.28 8.17 12.24
N LEU A 43 -16.57 6.90 12.52
CA LEU A 43 -17.00 5.93 11.51
C LEU A 43 -18.35 6.27 10.88
N ILE A 44 -19.31 6.81 11.65
CA ILE A 44 -20.65 7.12 11.15
C ILE A 44 -20.63 8.19 10.06
N SER A 45 -19.69 9.14 10.11
CA SER A 45 -19.48 10.16 9.08
C SER A 45 -19.08 9.60 7.71
N TYR A 46 -18.60 8.35 7.69
CA TYR A 46 -18.15 7.66 6.47
C TYR A 46 -18.98 6.42 6.17
N PHE A 47 -20.08 6.18 6.89
CA PHE A 47 -20.84 4.94 6.78
C PHE A 47 -21.49 4.76 5.41
N GLN A 48 -21.04 3.74 4.69
CA GLN A 48 -21.44 3.45 3.32
C GLN A 48 -22.06 2.05 3.18
N THR A 49 -22.77 1.85 2.08
CA THR A 49 -23.28 0.55 1.67
C THR A 49 -22.27 -0.08 0.72
N GLN A 50 -21.91 -1.35 0.94
CA GLN A 50 -21.05 -2.07 0.00
C GLN A 50 -21.64 -2.04 -1.42
N SER A 51 -20.83 -1.70 -2.43
CA SER A 51 -21.31 -1.51 -3.80
C SER A 51 -21.60 -2.82 -4.54
N GLU A 52 -20.92 -3.91 -4.14
CA GLU A 52 -21.13 -5.26 -4.65
C GLU A 52 -21.41 -6.23 -3.48
N PRO A 53 -22.15 -7.34 -3.69
CA PRO A 53 -22.43 -8.32 -2.63
C PRO A 53 -21.19 -8.93 -1.95
N ALA A 54 -20.06 -8.99 -2.67
CA ALA A 54 -18.80 -9.53 -2.18
C ALA A 54 -17.83 -8.47 -1.63
N TYR A 55 -18.17 -7.16 -1.71
CA TYR A 55 -17.28 -6.05 -1.37
C TYR A 55 -17.32 -5.62 0.12
N CYS A 56 -17.89 -6.44 1.02
CA CYS A 56 -17.95 -6.09 2.43
C CYS A 56 -16.57 -5.72 3.03
N GLY A 57 -15.50 -6.44 2.65
CA GLY A 57 -14.12 -6.12 3.05
C GLY A 57 -13.62 -4.78 2.52
N LEU A 58 -13.86 -4.49 1.23
CA LEU A 58 -13.46 -3.22 0.61
C LEU A 58 -14.23 -2.03 1.18
N ALA A 59 -15.54 -2.19 1.36
CA ALA A 59 -16.41 -1.17 1.94
C ALA A 59 -15.99 -0.82 3.37
N THR A 60 -15.72 -1.84 4.18
CA THR A 60 -15.22 -1.72 5.56
C THR A 60 -13.89 -0.98 5.59
N LEU A 61 -12.94 -1.37 4.73
CA LEU A 61 -11.62 -0.76 4.73
C LEU A 61 -11.67 0.71 4.26
N ALA A 62 -12.40 1.01 3.19
CA ALA A 62 -12.57 2.39 2.71
C ALA A 62 -13.21 3.30 3.78
N MET A 63 -14.19 2.80 4.54
CA MET A 63 -14.75 3.54 5.68
C MET A 63 -13.67 3.88 6.71
N VAL A 64 -12.87 2.89 7.12
CA VAL A 64 -11.85 3.05 8.15
C VAL A 64 -10.72 3.98 7.69
N LEU A 65 -10.24 3.84 6.46
CA LEU A 65 -9.18 4.70 5.91
C LEU A 65 -9.61 6.17 5.83
N ASN A 66 -10.84 6.42 5.39
CA ASN A 66 -11.40 7.78 5.36
C ASN A 66 -11.61 8.33 6.79
N ALA A 67 -12.10 7.50 7.73
CA ALA A 67 -12.26 7.89 9.14
C ALA A 67 -10.93 8.22 9.84
N LEU A 68 -9.84 7.59 9.41
CA LEU A 68 -8.48 7.90 9.84
C LEU A 68 -7.87 9.09 9.11
N SER A 69 -8.56 9.66 8.12
CA SER A 69 -8.06 10.75 7.26
C SER A 69 -6.72 10.39 6.60
N ILE A 70 -6.60 9.14 6.14
CA ILE A 70 -5.47 8.71 5.31
C ILE A 70 -5.72 9.19 3.89
N ASP A 71 -4.71 9.82 3.30
CA ASP A 71 -4.78 10.35 1.93
C ASP A 71 -4.47 9.22 0.93
N PRO A 72 -5.37 8.89 -0.02
CA PRO A 72 -5.13 7.83 -0.98
C PRO A 72 -4.02 8.15 -1.99
N GLY A 73 -3.52 9.39 -2.05
CA GLY A 73 -2.44 9.79 -2.96
C GLY A 73 -2.83 9.79 -4.45
N ARG A 74 -4.05 9.35 -4.78
CA ARG A 74 -4.63 9.35 -6.13
C ARG A 74 -6.05 9.91 -6.13
N LYS A 75 -6.47 10.46 -7.27
CA LYS A 75 -7.81 11.03 -7.46
C LYS A 75 -8.86 9.92 -7.57
N TRP A 76 -10.00 10.12 -6.92
CA TRP A 76 -11.18 9.29 -7.08
C TRP A 76 -12.09 9.82 -8.17
N LYS A 77 -12.62 11.04 -7.98
CA LYS A 77 -13.56 11.70 -8.91
C LYS A 77 -13.17 13.16 -9.07
N GLY A 78 -12.91 13.60 -10.30
CA GLY A 78 -12.49 14.98 -10.56
C GLY A 78 -11.24 15.35 -9.75
N PRO A 79 -11.24 16.48 -9.00
CA PRO A 79 -10.11 16.85 -8.12
C PRO A 79 -10.10 16.08 -6.79
N TRP A 80 -11.17 15.37 -6.44
CA TRP A 80 -11.36 14.80 -5.11
C TRP A 80 -10.50 13.56 -4.89
N ARG A 81 -9.87 13.50 -3.72
CA ARG A 81 -9.14 12.34 -3.21
C ARG A 81 -9.94 11.74 -2.07
N TRP A 82 -10.28 10.48 -2.22
CA TRP A 82 -11.17 9.76 -1.30
C TRP A 82 -10.95 8.26 -1.48
N PHE A 83 -10.95 7.48 -0.40
CA PHE A 83 -10.96 6.03 -0.56
C PHE A 83 -12.34 5.54 -0.97
N ASP A 84 -12.41 4.89 -2.11
CA ASP A 84 -13.57 4.20 -2.64
C ASP A 84 -13.22 2.72 -2.84
N GLU A 85 -14.22 1.85 -2.87
CA GLU A 85 -14.03 0.40 -3.05
C GLU A 85 -13.26 0.08 -4.34
N SER A 86 -13.46 0.87 -5.41
CA SER A 86 -12.72 0.73 -6.68
C SER A 86 -11.23 1.07 -6.59
N MET A 87 -10.78 1.60 -5.45
CA MET A 87 -9.41 2.01 -5.21
C MET A 87 -8.65 1.01 -4.31
N LEU A 88 -9.17 -0.20 -4.10
CA LEU A 88 -8.56 -1.21 -3.25
C LEU A 88 -8.20 -2.46 -4.07
N ASP A 89 -7.30 -2.28 -5.04
CA ASP A 89 -7.01 -3.23 -6.13
C ASP A 89 -5.58 -3.81 -6.11
N CYS A 90 -4.76 -3.50 -5.09
CA CYS A 90 -3.33 -3.84 -5.11
C CYS A 90 -2.99 -5.28 -4.67
N CYS A 91 -3.81 -5.92 -3.82
CA CYS A 91 -3.53 -7.25 -3.26
C CYS A 91 -4.39 -8.37 -3.87
N GLU A 92 -5.51 -8.00 -4.50
CA GLU A 92 -6.40 -8.90 -5.23
C GLU A 92 -7.13 -8.08 -6.30
N PRO A 93 -7.20 -8.54 -7.56
CA PRO A 93 -7.96 -7.85 -8.59
C PRO A 93 -9.44 -7.73 -8.22
N LEU A 94 -10.03 -6.56 -8.46
CA LEU A 94 -11.43 -6.26 -8.13
C LEU A 94 -12.42 -7.28 -8.72
N GLU A 95 -12.17 -7.77 -9.93
CA GLU A 95 -13.03 -8.78 -10.57
C GLU A 95 -13.07 -10.10 -9.79
N LYS A 96 -11.93 -10.51 -9.21
CA LYS A 96 -11.88 -11.70 -8.35
C LYS A 96 -12.55 -11.45 -7.01
N VAL A 97 -12.31 -10.28 -6.41
CA VAL A 97 -13.01 -9.86 -5.19
C VAL A 97 -14.53 -9.84 -5.40
N LYS A 98 -14.98 -9.42 -6.58
CA LYS A 98 -16.41 -9.34 -6.92
C LYS A 98 -17.05 -10.73 -7.05
N ALA A 99 -16.30 -11.70 -7.56
CA ALA A 99 -16.77 -13.07 -7.74
C ALA A 99 -16.76 -13.89 -6.44
N GLU A 100 -15.69 -13.78 -5.64
CA GLU A 100 -15.37 -14.71 -4.55
C GLU A 100 -15.38 -14.07 -3.17
N GLY A 101 -15.34 -12.73 -3.09
CA GLY A 101 -15.05 -12.00 -1.86
C GLY A 101 -13.55 -11.84 -1.63
N ILE A 102 -13.18 -11.47 -0.41
CA ILE A 102 -11.80 -11.22 -0.03
C ILE A 102 -11.50 -11.88 1.32
N SER A 103 -10.35 -12.52 1.42
CA SER A 103 -9.88 -13.15 2.66
C SER A 103 -9.36 -12.10 3.65
N PHE A 104 -9.27 -12.49 4.92
CA PHE A 104 -8.79 -11.60 5.98
C PHE A 104 -7.34 -11.14 5.75
N GLY A 105 -6.45 -12.03 5.29
CA GLY A 105 -5.07 -11.66 4.97
C GLY A 105 -4.95 -10.64 3.84
N LYS A 106 -5.80 -10.76 2.82
CA LYS A 106 -5.85 -9.79 1.71
C LYS A 106 -6.40 -8.43 2.15
N VAL A 107 -7.36 -8.37 3.06
CA VAL A 107 -7.81 -7.09 3.65
C VAL A 107 -6.70 -6.42 4.45
N VAL A 108 -5.93 -7.18 5.23
CA VAL A 108 -4.74 -6.68 5.96
C VAL A 108 -3.72 -6.11 4.98
N CYS A 109 -3.42 -6.83 3.89
CA CYS A 109 -2.54 -6.37 2.83
C CYS A 109 -3.03 -5.04 2.21
N LEU A 110 -4.32 -4.95 1.85
CA LEU A 110 -4.89 -3.73 1.28
C LEU A 110 -4.76 -2.53 2.22
N ALA A 111 -4.95 -2.75 3.53
CA ALA A 111 -4.83 -1.70 4.53
C ALA A 111 -3.38 -1.19 4.64
N HIS A 112 -2.38 -2.08 4.64
CA HIS A 112 -0.98 -1.69 4.62
C HIS A 112 -0.59 -0.95 3.33
N CYS A 113 -0.98 -1.47 2.17
CA CYS A 113 -0.73 -0.84 0.87
C CYS A 113 -1.39 0.54 0.75
N SER A 114 -2.48 0.75 1.48
CA SER A 114 -3.17 2.05 1.59
C SER A 114 -2.54 3.01 2.59
N GLY A 115 -1.40 2.65 3.19
CA GLY A 115 -0.64 3.51 4.11
C GLY A 115 -1.14 3.50 5.56
N ALA A 116 -1.92 2.49 5.96
CA ALA A 116 -2.33 2.33 7.36
C ALA A 116 -1.34 1.47 8.16
N LYS A 117 -1.23 1.74 9.46
CA LYS A 117 -0.65 0.79 10.42
C LYS A 117 -1.74 -0.20 10.80
N VAL A 118 -1.43 -1.49 10.70
CA VAL A 118 -2.36 -2.59 10.97
C VAL A 118 -1.74 -3.54 11.99
N GLU A 119 -2.53 -3.94 12.98
CA GLU A 119 -2.24 -5.06 13.89
C GLU A 119 -3.40 -6.05 13.76
N ALA A 120 -3.15 -7.23 13.18
CA ALA A 120 -4.22 -8.19 12.91
C ALA A 120 -4.09 -9.45 13.77
N PHE A 121 -5.25 -9.94 14.23
CA PHE A 121 -5.36 -11.01 15.21
C PHE A 121 -6.31 -12.07 14.69
N ARG A 122 -5.79 -13.29 14.50
CA ARG A 122 -6.61 -14.49 14.26
C ARG A 122 -7.02 -15.06 15.61
N THR A 123 -8.24 -15.57 15.68
CA THR A 123 -8.70 -16.36 16.84
C THR A 123 -7.93 -17.69 16.87
N ASN A 124 -7.48 -18.13 18.05
CA ASN A 124 -6.65 -19.34 18.20
C ASN A 124 -7.16 -20.33 19.26
N GLN A 125 -8.36 -20.14 19.79
CA GLN A 125 -8.93 -21.04 20.80
C GLN A 125 -10.45 -21.12 20.71
N SER A 126 -10.95 -22.32 20.39
CA SER A 126 -12.15 -23.02 20.91
C SER A 126 -12.78 -23.96 19.87
N ASN A 127 -13.74 -24.79 20.32
CA ASN A 127 -14.22 -26.00 19.64
C ASN A 127 -15.37 -25.73 18.66
N ILE A 128 -15.50 -26.61 17.67
CA ILE A 128 -16.17 -26.39 16.38
C ILE A 128 -17.67 -26.78 16.34
N ASP A 129 -18.21 -27.33 17.43
CA ASP A 129 -19.47 -28.07 17.36
C ASP A 129 -20.74 -27.24 17.61
N ASP A 130 -20.63 -26.05 18.20
CA ASP A 130 -21.80 -25.16 18.42
C ASP A 130 -22.08 -24.19 17.25
N PHE A 131 -21.07 -23.81 16.45
CA PHE A 131 -21.23 -22.82 15.36
C PHE A 131 -21.87 -23.38 14.08
N ARG A 132 -21.72 -24.69 13.81
CA ARG A 132 -22.14 -25.34 12.54
C ARG A 132 -23.65 -25.26 12.22
N LYS A 133 -24.48 -24.70 13.10
CA LYS A 133 -25.93 -24.58 12.92
C LYS A 133 -26.45 -23.21 12.46
N HIS A 134 -25.62 -22.16 12.38
CA HIS A 134 -26.09 -20.84 11.95
C HIS A 134 -25.22 -20.28 10.80
N THR A 135 -25.71 -20.49 9.58
CA THR A 135 -25.09 -20.16 8.29
C THR A 135 -24.89 -18.67 8.00
N GLY A 136 -23.72 -18.32 7.47
CA GLY A 136 -23.43 -17.15 6.64
C GLY A 136 -22.04 -17.28 5.99
N SER A 137 -21.85 -16.80 4.75
CA SER A 137 -20.52 -16.54 4.19
C SER A 137 -19.80 -15.53 5.11
N GLY A 138 -18.46 -15.58 5.19
CA GLY A 138 -17.70 -14.60 5.97
C GLY A 138 -18.11 -13.15 5.64
N HIS A 139 -18.02 -12.25 6.63
CA HIS A 139 -18.44 -10.85 6.50
C HIS A 139 -17.44 -9.93 7.20
N PHE A 140 -17.29 -8.71 6.68
CA PHE A 140 -16.47 -7.65 7.28
C PHE A 140 -17.36 -6.43 7.57
N SER A 141 -17.19 -5.84 8.75
CA SER A 141 -17.81 -4.55 9.11
C SER A 141 -17.04 -3.88 10.26
N PRO A 142 -16.97 -2.55 10.32
CA PRO A 142 -16.34 -1.85 11.43
C PRO A 142 -17.10 -2.04 12.75
N ILE A 143 -16.35 -2.04 13.86
CA ILE A 143 -16.91 -1.97 15.20
C ILE A 143 -17.12 -0.50 15.58
N GLY A 144 -18.39 -0.14 15.80
CA GLY A 144 -18.78 1.22 16.19
C GLY A 144 -18.52 1.52 17.66
N GLY A 145 -18.59 0.51 18.53
CA GLY A 145 -18.32 0.66 19.95
C GLY A 145 -18.67 -0.57 20.77
N TYR A 146 -18.48 -0.47 22.08
CA TYR A 146 -18.61 -1.57 23.03
C TYR A 146 -19.45 -1.16 24.23
N HIS A 147 -20.30 -2.05 24.73
CA HIS A 147 -21.12 -1.82 25.91
C HIS A 147 -20.71 -2.79 27.02
N ALA A 148 -19.93 -2.30 27.98
CA ALA A 148 -19.34 -3.13 29.04
C ALA A 148 -20.38 -3.78 29.97
N GLY A 149 -21.47 -3.08 30.30
CA GLY A 149 -22.47 -3.59 31.27
C GLY A 149 -23.26 -4.81 30.80
N ARG A 150 -23.31 -5.05 29.48
CA ARG A 150 -24.02 -6.19 28.86
C ARG A 150 -23.13 -7.02 27.95
N ASP A 151 -21.85 -6.68 27.89
CA ASP A 151 -20.85 -7.29 27.02
C ASP A 151 -21.30 -7.38 25.56
N MET A 152 -21.73 -6.25 24.99
CA MET A 152 -22.26 -6.16 23.63
C MET A 152 -21.37 -5.28 22.75
N VAL A 153 -21.27 -5.64 21.47
CA VAL A 153 -20.50 -4.91 20.45
C VAL A 153 -21.45 -4.34 19.40
N LEU A 154 -21.27 -3.06 19.05
CA LEU A 154 -22.01 -2.42 17.97
C LEU A 154 -21.33 -2.68 16.63
N VAL A 155 -22.00 -3.39 15.73
CA VAL A 155 -21.53 -3.65 14.35
C VAL A 155 -22.15 -2.62 13.40
N LEU A 156 -21.31 -1.89 12.68
CA LEU A 156 -21.74 -0.97 11.62
C LEU A 156 -21.81 -1.72 10.29
N ASP A 157 -22.86 -2.52 10.12
CA ASP A 157 -23.00 -3.45 8.99
C ASP A 157 -23.04 -2.73 7.62
N VAL A 158 -22.02 -2.96 6.78
CA VAL A 158 -21.92 -2.38 5.43
C VAL A 158 -22.90 -3.01 4.43
N ALA A 159 -23.46 -4.18 4.73
CA ALA A 159 -24.55 -4.81 3.98
C ALA A 159 -25.90 -4.17 4.32
N ARG A 160 -25.99 -2.84 4.24
CA ARG A 160 -27.12 -2.03 4.74
C ARG A 160 -28.46 -2.32 4.07
N PHE A 161 -28.44 -2.91 2.88
CA PHE A 161 -29.65 -3.40 2.21
C PHE A 161 -30.23 -4.65 2.90
N LYS A 162 -29.43 -5.38 3.68
CA LYS A 162 -29.77 -6.63 4.36
C LYS A 162 -30.07 -6.40 5.84
N TYR A 163 -29.16 -5.76 6.58
CA TYR A 163 -29.29 -5.53 8.02
C TYR A 163 -28.94 -4.07 8.41
N PRO A 164 -29.62 -3.49 9.43
CA PRO A 164 -29.19 -2.22 10.01
C PRO A 164 -27.97 -2.43 10.93
N PRO A 165 -27.32 -1.34 11.41
CA PRO A 165 -26.43 -1.43 12.56
C PRO A 165 -27.12 -2.13 13.73
N HIS A 166 -26.38 -2.95 14.45
CA HIS A 166 -26.95 -3.77 15.51
C HIS A 166 -25.91 -4.13 16.57
N TRP A 167 -26.40 -4.36 17.77
CA TRP A 167 -25.62 -4.87 18.88
C TRP A 167 -25.64 -6.40 18.87
N VAL A 168 -24.48 -7.02 19.08
CA VAL A 168 -24.34 -8.48 19.27
C VAL A 168 -23.56 -8.77 20.55
N PRO A 169 -23.82 -9.89 21.27
CA PRO A 169 -22.96 -10.30 22.37
C PRO A 169 -21.52 -10.50 21.90
N LEU A 170 -20.55 -10.06 22.70
CA LEU A 170 -19.13 -10.21 22.40
C LEU A 170 -18.75 -11.69 22.23
N THR A 171 -19.29 -12.57 23.07
CA THR A 171 -19.07 -14.03 22.97
C THR A 171 -19.51 -14.59 21.63
N LEU A 172 -20.70 -14.19 21.14
CA LEU A 172 -21.20 -14.62 19.84
C LEU A 172 -20.33 -14.09 18.69
N LEU A 173 -19.87 -12.83 18.78
CA LEU A 173 -18.96 -12.27 17.79
C LEU A 173 -17.60 -13.01 17.79
N TRP A 174 -17.10 -13.34 18.98
CA TRP A 174 -15.86 -14.11 19.13
C TRP A 174 -15.98 -15.51 18.52
N GLU A 175 -17.05 -16.24 18.84
CA GLU A 175 -17.36 -17.56 18.25
C GLU A 175 -17.48 -17.48 16.72
N ALA A 176 -18.12 -16.42 16.20
CA ALA A 176 -18.21 -16.20 14.76
C ALA A 176 -16.84 -15.96 14.10
N MET A 177 -15.92 -15.27 14.78
CA MET A 177 -14.54 -15.10 14.33
C MET A 177 -13.71 -16.38 14.52
N ASP A 178 -14.05 -17.25 15.47
CA ASP A 178 -13.38 -18.52 15.75
C ASP A 178 -13.81 -19.66 14.81
N THR A 179 -13.86 -19.35 13.52
CA THR A 179 -14.30 -20.25 12.47
C THR A 179 -13.33 -20.19 11.30
N ILE A 180 -13.12 -21.32 10.64
CA ILE A 180 -12.23 -21.40 9.47
C ILE A 180 -12.93 -20.74 8.28
N ASP A 181 -12.21 -19.88 7.58
CA ASP A 181 -12.57 -19.39 6.26
C ASP A 181 -12.10 -20.38 5.21
N ASP A 182 -13.05 -21.08 4.58
CA ASP A 182 -12.78 -22.14 3.61
C ASP A 182 -11.93 -21.66 2.41
N SER A 183 -11.96 -20.36 2.10
CA SER A 183 -11.18 -19.79 0.99
C SER A 183 -9.69 -19.65 1.30
N SER A 184 -9.34 -19.44 2.58
CA SER A 184 -7.96 -19.25 3.02
C SER A 184 -7.42 -20.47 3.78
N GLY A 185 -8.28 -21.27 4.41
CA GLY A 185 -7.88 -22.34 5.32
C GLY A 185 -7.51 -21.84 6.73
N PHE A 186 -7.60 -20.53 6.97
CA PHE A 186 -7.27 -19.90 8.27
C PHE A 186 -8.52 -19.49 9.02
N ARG A 187 -8.43 -19.41 10.35
CA ARG A 187 -9.51 -18.88 11.20
C ARG A 187 -9.80 -17.42 10.86
N ARG A 188 -11.00 -16.90 11.05
CA ARG A 188 -11.28 -15.46 10.90
C ARG A 188 -10.63 -14.66 12.05
N GLY A 189 -10.94 -13.38 12.16
CA GLY A 189 -10.28 -12.53 13.15
C GLY A 189 -10.72 -11.08 13.13
N PHE A 190 -9.97 -10.25 13.85
CA PHE A 190 -10.15 -8.80 13.91
C PHE A 190 -8.83 -8.09 13.70
N MET A 191 -8.88 -6.82 13.31
CA MET A 191 -7.69 -6.00 13.11
C MET A 191 -7.88 -4.61 13.71
N LEU A 192 -6.79 -4.07 14.26
CA LEU A 192 -6.67 -2.70 14.69
C LEU A 192 -5.99 -1.91 13.58
N ILE A 193 -6.66 -0.85 13.10
CA ILE A 193 -6.14 0.01 12.05
C ILE A 193 -5.97 1.41 12.62
N SER A 194 -4.80 1.99 12.41
CA SER A 194 -4.47 3.35 12.84
C SER A 194 -3.73 4.11 11.76
N ARG A 195 -3.81 5.44 11.81
CA ARG A 195 -2.99 6.31 10.97
C ARG A 195 -1.55 6.27 11.48
N LEU A 196 -0.59 6.18 10.56
CA LEU A 196 0.82 6.41 10.89
C LEU A 196 1.03 7.86 11.34
N HIS A 197 1.88 8.08 12.34
CA HIS A 197 2.12 9.41 12.92
C HIS A 197 2.69 10.41 11.89
N ARG A 198 3.26 9.90 10.78
CA ARG A 198 3.62 10.62 9.56
C ARG A 198 3.16 9.83 8.34
N SER A 199 2.75 10.53 7.28
CA SER A 199 2.39 9.87 6.02
C SER A 199 3.62 9.16 5.45
N PRO A 200 3.61 7.82 5.33
CA PRO A 200 4.69 7.15 4.62
C PRO A 200 4.55 7.39 3.11
N ALA A 201 5.63 7.16 2.34
CA ALA A 201 5.69 7.39 0.89
C ALA A 201 5.54 8.87 0.50
N LEU A 202 6.36 9.75 1.08
CA LEU A 202 6.35 11.16 0.67
C LEU A 202 6.98 11.36 -0.70
N LEU A 203 8.01 10.58 -1.02
CA LEU A 203 8.79 10.73 -2.24
C LEU A 203 8.71 9.49 -3.15
N TYR A 204 8.68 8.28 -2.61
CA TYR A 204 8.74 7.02 -3.36
C TYR A 204 7.61 6.05 -2.96
N THR A 205 7.11 5.28 -3.92
CA THR A 205 6.12 4.22 -3.68
C THR A 205 6.23 3.10 -4.72
N LEU A 206 5.88 1.87 -4.35
CA LEU A 206 5.77 0.77 -5.31
C LEU A 206 4.46 0.83 -6.09
N SER A 207 4.52 0.53 -7.39
CA SER A 207 3.39 0.58 -8.31
C SER A 207 3.04 -0.80 -8.84
N CYS A 208 1.82 -1.23 -8.55
CA CYS A 208 1.26 -2.52 -8.96
C CYS A 208 0.30 -2.42 -10.15
N LYS A 209 0.32 -1.29 -10.88
CA LYS A 209 -0.61 -1.03 -12.00
C LYS A 209 -0.52 -2.05 -13.13
N HIS A 210 0.62 -2.72 -13.29
CA HIS A 210 0.86 -3.71 -14.34
C HIS A 210 1.31 -5.02 -13.72
N GLU A 211 0.82 -6.15 -14.21
CA GLU A 211 1.18 -7.51 -13.75
C GLU A 211 2.70 -7.78 -13.78
N SER A 212 3.50 -6.96 -14.47
CA SER A 212 4.96 -7.00 -14.42
C SER A 212 5.52 -6.84 -13.00
N TRP A 213 4.78 -6.23 -12.07
CA TRP A 213 5.19 -6.11 -10.68
C TRP A 213 5.53 -7.47 -10.06
N ILE A 214 4.81 -8.54 -10.43
CA ILE A 214 5.02 -9.90 -9.90
C ILE A 214 6.42 -10.40 -10.25
N LYS A 215 6.80 -10.29 -11.53
CA LYS A 215 8.12 -10.71 -12.02
C LYS A 215 9.25 -9.86 -11.45
N ILE A 216 8.98 -8.57 -11.20
CA ILE A 216 9.95 -7.65 -10.59
C ILE A 216 10.16 -7.99 -9.12
N ALA A 217 9.09 -8.21 -8.36
CA ALA A 217 9.17 -8.63 -6.96
C ALA A 217 9.88 -9.99 -6.83
N GLU A 218 9.55 -10.96 -7.68
CA GLU A 218 10.23 -12.26 -7.76
C GLU A 218 11.73 -12.11 -8.01
N TYR A 219 12.10 -11.33 -9.04
CA TYR A 219 13.50 -11.10 -9.34
C TYR A 219 14.26 -10.48 -8.16
N LEU A 220 13.71 -9.43 -7.56
CA LEU A 220 14.36 -8.68 -6.48
C LEU A 220 14.49 -9.50 -5.20
N VAL A 221 13.46 -10.27 -4.85
CA VAL A 221 13.38 -10.93 -3.53
C VAL A 221 13.89 -12.38 -3.58
N GLU A 222 13.89 -13.04 -4.75
CA GLU A 222 14.35 -14.42 -4.87
C GLU A 222 15.57 -14.58 -5.77
N ASP A 223 15.56 -14.00 -6.96
CA ASP A 223 16.63 -14.25 -7.94
C ASP A 223 17.92 -13.54 -7.58
N VAL A 224 17.85 -12.28 -7.14
CA VAL A 224 19.03 -11.53 -6.68
C VAL A 224 19.79 -12.27 -5.58
N PRO A 225 19.18 -12.72 -4.47
CA PRO A 225 19.89 -13.51 -3.46
C PRO A 225 20.51 -14.80 -4.02
N LYS A 226 19.80 -15.53 -4.89
CA LYS A 226 20.32 -16.74 -5.55
C LYS A 226 21.53 -16.42 -6.43
N LEU A 227 21.47 -15.33 -7.20
CA LEU A 227 22.55 -14.89 -8.08
C LEU A 227 23.79 -14.46 -7.30
N LEU A 228 23.62 -13.74 -6.19
CA LEU A 228 24.71 -13.34 -5.30
C LEU A 228 25.36 -14.55 -4.60
N SER A 229 24.57 -15.58 -4.30
CA SER A 229 25.06 -16.84 -3.72
C SER A 229 25.86 -17.70 -4.71
N CYS A 230 25.42 -17.74 -5.96
CA CYS A 230 26.02 -18.58 -7.00
C CYS A 230 27.29 -17.99 -7.59
N LYS A 231 27.35 -16.67 -7.78
CA LYS A 231 28.48 -15.99 -8.45
C LYS A 231 29.62 -15.67 -7.48
N ASP A 232 30.84 -15.57 -8.02
CA ASP A 232 32.00 -15.08 -7.29
C ASP A 232 32.10 -13.56 -7.48
N VAL A 233 31.69 -12.80 -6.46
CA VAL A 233 31.48 -11.34 -6.53
C VAL A 233 32.60 -10.66 -5.76
N LYS A 234 33.46 -9.86 -6.41
CA LYS A 234 34.74 -9.44 -5.81
C LYS A 234 34.71 -8.06 -5.18
N ASP A 235 33.83 -7.20 -5.68
CA ASP A 235 33.66 -5.83 -5.20
C ASP A 235 32.21 -5.35 -5.28
N VAL A 236 31.96 -4.13 -4.80
CA VAL A 236 30.63 -3.51 -4.82
C VAL A 236 30.10 -3.34 -6.24
N LYS A 237 30.97 -3.10 -7.24
CA LYS A 237 30.52 -2.91 -8.63
C LYS A 237 30.01 -4.22 -9.21
N ASP A 238 30.64 -5.35 -8.89
CA ASP A 238 30.16 -6.67 -9.29
C ASP A 238 28.77 -6.97 -8.67
N VAL A 239 28.53 -6.57 -7.41
CA VAL A 239 27.22 -6.68 -6.76
C VAL A 239 26.18 -5.85 -7.51
N LEU A 240 26.47 -4.57 -7.78
CA LEU A 240 25.59 -3.67 -8.53
C LEU A 240 25.30 -4.20 -9.95
N ALA A 241 26.31 -4.77 -10.61
CA ALA A 241 26.15 -5.40 -11.92
C ALA A 241 25.18 -6.59 -11.88
N ILE A 242 25.24 -7.42 -10.84
CA ILE A 242 24.32 -8.55 -10.66
C ILE A 242 22.88 -8.03 -10.51
N VAL A 243 22.67 -7.05 -9.63
CA VAL A 243 21.34 -6.51 -9.35
C VAL A 243 20.75 -5.80 -10.57
N PHE A 244 21.52 -4.94 -11.24
CA PHE A 244 20.99 -4.04 -12.27
C PHE A 244 20.95 -4.63 -13.68
N ASN A 245 21.91 -5.48 -14.06
CA ASN A 245 21.97 -5.98 -15.45
C ASN A 245 20.89 -7.00 -15.79
N SER A 246 20.21 -7.56 -14.78
CA SER A 246 19.11 -8.53 -14.97
C SER A 246 17.76 -7.99 -14.51
N LEU A 247 17.63 -6.67 -14.29
CA LEU A 247 16.34 -6.06 -13.96
C LEU A 247 15.30 -6.36 -15.04
N PRO A 248 14.08 -6.82 -14.67
CA PRO A 248 13.02 -7.05 -15.63
C PRO A 248 12.58 -5.78 -16.38
N SER A 249 11.98 -5.96 -17.55
CA SER A 249 11.40 -4.84 -18.31
C SER A 249 10.34 -4.11 -17.48
N LYS A 250 10.21 -2.79 -17.69
CA LYS A 250 9.31 -1.90 -16.93
C LYS A 250 9.64 -1.74 -15.44
N PHE A 251 10.86 -2.09 -15.01
CA PHE A 251 11.30 -1.84 -13.63
C PHE A 251 11.09 -0.38 -13.18
N LEU A 252 11.32 0.61 -14.05
CA LEU A 252 11.10 2.01 -13.70
C LEU A 252 9.63 2.37 -13.44
N GLU A 253 8.68 1.57 -13.94
CA GLU A 253 7.26 1.75 -13.63
C GLU A 253 6.89 1.13 -12.28
N PHE A 254 7.79 0.34 -11.68
CA PHE A 254 7.59 -0.34 -10.41
C PHE A 254 7.91 0.55 -9.21
N ILE A 255 8.99 1.33 -9.23
CA ILE A 255 9.21 2.38 -8.22
C ILE A 255 8.80 3.72 -8.84
N LYS A 256 7.73 4.32 -8.30
CA LYS A 256 7.26 5.64 -8.70
C LYS A 256 7.64 6.67 -7.67
N TRP A 257 7.94 7.87 -8.14
CA TRP A 257 8.02 9.03 -7.27
C TRP A 257 6.66 9.74 -7.18
N VAL A 258 6.35 10.28 -6.01
CA VAL A 258 5.06 10.92 -5.75
C VAL A 258 5.10 12.38 -6.19
N ALA A 259 4.52 12.68 -7.36
CA ALA A 259 4.39 14.03 -7.88
C ALA A 259 3.27 14.82 -7.18
N GLU A 260 3.54 16.07 -6.81
CA GLU A 260 2.49 17.00 -6.36
C GLU A 260 1.96 17.79 -7.55
N VAL A 261 0.65 17.72 -7.78
CA VAL A 261 -0.01 18.29 -8.97
C VAL A 261 -1.11 19.23 -8.53
N ARG A 262 -1.09 20.49 -9.00
CA ARG A 262 -2.10 21.50 -8.70
C ARG A 262 -2.86 21.90 -9.97
N ARG A 263 -4.16 22.18 -9.85
CA ARG A 263 -4.91 22.79 -10.95
C ARG A 263 -4.85 24.30 -10.85
N ARG A 264 -4.80 24.97 -11.99
CA ARG A 264 -4.73 26.44 -12.08
C ARG A 264 -5.94 27.15 -11.46
N GLU A 265 -7.05 26.44 -11.32
CA GLU A 265 -8.31 26.91 -10.72
C GLU A 265 -8.22 27.11 -9.20
N ASP A 266 -7.28 26.43 -8.51
CA ASP A 266 -7.04 26.56 -7.07
C ASP A 266 -6.06 27.72 -6.73
N ALA A 267 -5.76 28.61 -7.69
CA ALA A 267 -4.65 29.56 -7.64
C ALA A 267 -4.87 30.76 -6.69
N GLY A 268 -4.65 30.55 -5.40
CA GLY A 268 -3.74 31.46 -4.70
C GLY A 268 -2.32 31.24 -5.26
N GLN A 269 -1.62 32.30 -5.70
CA GLN A 269 -0.23 32.20 -6.21
C GLN A 269 0.77 31.60 -5.19
N THR A 270 0.35 31.40 -3.95
CA THR A 270 1.17 30.90 -2.84
C THR A 270 0.76 29.47 -2.48
N LEU A 271 1.76 28.62 -2.28
CA LEU A 271 1.59 27.30 -1.66
C LEU A 271 1.01 27.45 -0.25
N SER A 272 0.11 26.55 0.14
CA SER A 272 -0.36 26.46 1.53
C SER A 272 0.80 26.11 2.47
N PRO A 273 0.73 26.44 3.77
CA PRO A 273 1.75 26.03 4.73
C PRO A 273 2.01 24.52 4.75
N GLU A 274 0.96 23.71 4.62
CA GLU A 274 1.05 22.25 4.57
C GLU A 274 1.72 21.75 3.29
N GLU A 275 1.43 22.36 2.14
CA GLU A 275 2.09 22.03 0.85
C GLU A 275 3.58 22.38 0.90
N LYS A 276 3.94 23.54 1.46
CA LYS A 276 5.34 23.94 1.63
C LYS A 276 6.09 22.99 2.56
N GLU A 277 5.47 22.59 3.67
CA GLU A 277 6.06 21.65 4.61
C GLU A 277 6.31 20.29 3.93
N ARG A 278 5.32 19.76 3.21
CA ARG A 278 5.47 18.50 2.47
C ARG A 278 6.57 18.55 1.42
N LEU A 279 6.62 19.61 0.62
CA LEU A 279 7.69 19.81 -0.37
C LEU A 279 9.06 19.90 0.29
N GLY A 280 9.18 20.64 1.41
CA GLY A 280 10.42 20.73 2.18
C GLY A 280 10.88 19.37 2.72
N VAL A 281 9.95 18.51 3.15
CA VAL A 281 10.30 17.14 3.59
C VAL A 281 10.75 16.29 2.40
N LYS A 282 10.10 16.39 1.22
CA LYS A 282 10.55 15.67 0.02
C LYS A 282 11.95 16.12 -0.42
N GLU A 283 12.22 17.41 -0.37
CA GLU A 283 13.54 17.97 -0.68
C GLU A 283 14.61 17.40 0.24
N GLU A 284 14.33 17.38 1.54
CA GLU A 284 15.23 16.84 2.54
C GLU A 284 15.46 15.33 2.36
N ILE A 285 14.42 14.54 2.06
CA ILE A 285 14.57 13.10 1.77
C ILE A 285 15.47 12.89 0.54
N LEU A 286 15.24 13.62 -0.56
CA LEU A 286 16.06 13.46 -1.77
C LEU A 286 17.52 13.82 -1.50
N LYS A 287 17.76 14.91 -0.77
CA LYS A 287 19.10 15.31 -0.35
C LYS A 287 19.79 14.23 0.48
N GLN A 288 19.07 13.63 1.45
CA GLN A 288 19.59 12.52 2.24
C GLN A 288 19.95 11.31 1.37
N VAL A 289 19.15 10.97 0.35
CA VAL A 289 19.49 9.92 -0.62
C VAL A 289 20.78 10.25 -1.36
N GLN A 290 20.99 11.50 -1.75
CA GLN A 290 22.16 11.90 -2.54
C GLN A 290 23.46 11.93 -1.73
N GLU A 291 23.36 12.16 -0.42
CA GLU A 291 24.51 12.28 0.51
C GLU A 291 25.05 10.92 1.01
N ILE A 292 24.29 9.83 0.91
CA ILE A 292 24.74 8.53 1.40
C ILE A 292 25.81 7.88 0.50
N ARG A 293 26.68 7.08 1.13
CA ARG A 293 27.80 6.40 0.45
C ARG A 293 27.35 5.47 -0.68
N LEU A 294 26.20 4.80 -0.51
CA LEU A 294 25.65 3.90 -1.52
C LEU A 294 25.30 4.64 -2.82
N HIS A 295 24.74 5.84 -2.72
CA HIS A 295 24.39 6.66 -3.88
C HIS A 295 25.61 7.00 -4.73
N LYS A 296 26.76 7.26 -4.10
CA LYS A 296 28.03 7.47 -4.81
C LYS A 296 28.45 6.23 -5.59
N HIS A 297 28.38 5.04 -5.00
CA HIS A 297 28.70 3.78 -5.69
C HIS A 297 27.77 3.52 -6.89
N VAL A 298 26.47 3.77 -6.74
CA VAL A 298 25.48 3.65 -7.83
C VAL A 298 25.78 4.66 -8.95
N THR A 299 26.08 5.91 -8.60
CA THR A 299 26.42 6.96 -9.56
C THR A 299 27.70 6.60 -10.33
N ASP A 300 28.76 6.18 -9.63
CA ASP A 300 30.03 5.76 -10.25
C ASP A 300 29.84 4.54 -11.18
N PHE A 301 28.98 3.60 -10.79
CA PHE A 301 28.63 2.43 -11.61
C PHE A 301 27.96 2.85 -12.93
N LEU A 302 26.96 3.74 -12.86
CA LEU A 302 26.25 4.24 -14.04
C LEU A 302 27.16 5.07 -14.96
N LEU A 303 28.12 5.83 -14.40
CA LEU A 303 29.08 6.60 -15.19
C LEU A 303 30.12 5.71 -15.89
N THR A 304 30.60 4.66 -15.22
CA THR A 304 31.61 3.74 -15.80
C THR A 304 31.04 2.80 -16.87
N GLY A 305 29.73 2.53 -16.83
CA GLY A 305 29.03 1.83 -17.92
C GLY A 305 29.01 2.61 -19.22
N LYS A 306 28.95 3.95 -19.17
CA LYS A 306 28.91 4.82 -20.36
C LYS A 306 30.25 4.95 -21.09
N SER A 307 31.37 4.55 -20.47
CA SER A 307 32.72 4.75 -21.05
C SER A 307 33.36 3.49 -21.67
N ARG A 308 32.72 2.32 -21.57
CA ARG A 308 33.26 1.03 -22.07
C ARG A 308 32.62 0.63 -23.41
N GLU A 309 32.82 1.43 -24.45
CA GLU A 309 32.42 1.08 -25.84
C GLU A 309 33.33 0.05 -26.53
N LYS A 310 34.35 -0.50 -25.86
CA LYS A 310 35.24 -1.51 -26.46
C LYS A 310 35.60 -2.59 -25.47
N GLU A 311 34.75 -3.62 -25.38
CA GLU A 311 35.08 -5.07 -25.36
C GLU A 311 33.99 -5.92 -24.67
N SER A 312 33.24 -6.68 -25.49
CA SER A 312 32.67 -8.02 -25.28
C SER A 312 31.37 -8.18 -26.09
N PRO A 313 31.17 -9.27 -26.87
CA PRO A 313 29.98 -9.44 -27.72
C PRO A 313 28.64 -9.59 -26.96
N CYS A 314 28.68 -9.69 -25.63
CA CYS A 314 27.50 -9.77 -24.77
C CYS A 314 26.87 -8.40 -24.45
N LEU A 315 27.53 -7.30 -24.80
CA LEU A 315 27.09 -5.90 -24.59
C LEU A 315 26.04 -5.39 -25.61
N ARG A 316 25.32 -6.28 -26.31
CA ARG A 316 24.28 -5.89 -27.28
C ARG A 316 22.91 -5.52 -26.70
N LYS A 317 22.80 -5.28 -25.38
CA LYS A 317 21.59 -4.74 -24.75
C LYS A 317 21.87 -3.38 -24.08
N GLU A 318 22.41 -2.45 -24.87
CA GLU A 318 22.37 -1.01 -24.58
C GLU A 318 20.93 -0.45 -24.53
N SER A 319 19.90 -1.24 -24.86
CA SER A 319 18.52 -0.75 -24.85
C SER A 319 18.03 -0.43 -23.45
N CYS A 320 18.32 -1.24 -22.42
CA CYS A 320 17.61 -1.07 -21.14
C CYS A 320 17.94 0.26 -20.44
N LEU A 321 19.22 0.62 -20.24
CA LEU A 321 19.62 1.82 -19.48
C LEU A 321 19.43 3.15 -20.23
N THR A 322 19.50 3.13 -21.56
CA THR A 322 19.31 4.32 -22.41
C THR A 322 17.81 4.59 -22.64
N ASP A 323 17.01 3.54 -22.87
CA ASP A 323 15.54 3.64 -22.87
C ASP A 323 14.99 4.07 -21.48
N ILE A 324 15.71 3.72 -20.41
CA ILE A 324 15.46 4.11 -19.01
C ILE A 324 15.60 5.63 -18.79
N ALA A 325 16.63 6.25 -19.37
CA ALA A 325 16.86 7.69 -19.27
C ALA A 325 15.83 8.49 -20.09
N ASP A 326 15.47 7.98 -21.27
CA ASP A 326 14.50 8.61 -22.17
C ASP A 326 13.05 8.48 -21.65
N SER A 327 12.71 7.38 -20.94
CA SER A 327 11.40 7.17 -20.32
C SER A 327 11.13 8.15 -19.17
N LEU A 328 12.11 8.45 -18.32
CA LEU A 328 11.97 9.33 -17.15
C LEU A 328 11.73 10.80 -17.54
N CYS A 329 12.33 11.25 -18.64
CA CYS A 329 12.03 12.57 -19.23
C CYS A 329 10.56 12.70 -19.69
N CYS A 330 9.89 11.58 -20.01
CA CYS A 330 8.56 11.58 -20.61
C CYS A 330 7.42 11.24 -19.64
N GLN A 331 7.68 10.83 -18.39
CA GLN A 331 6.61 10.44 -17.46
C GLN A 331 5.70 11.60 -17.03
N GLY A 332 6.16 12.85 -17.13
CA GLY A 332 5.31 14.03 -17.00
C GLY A 332 4.43 14.31 -18.23
N ALA A 333 4.90 13.94 -19.43
CA ALA A 333 4.19 14.17 -20.69
C ALA A 333 3.10 13.11 -20.96
N VAL A 334 3.36 11.84 -20.60
CA VAL A 334 2.44 10.72 -20.85
C VAL A 334 1.17 10.78 -20.00
N PHE A 335 1.16 11.50 -18.88
CA PHE A 335 -0.05 11.69 -18.07
C PHE A 335 -1.03 12.71 -18.68
N LEU A 336 -0.60 13.48 -19.70
CA LEU A 336 -1.37 14.59 -20.27
C LEU A 336 -1.58 14.49 -21.79
N GLU A 337 -0.81 13.68 -22.51
CA GLU A 337 -1.02 13.45 -23.94
C GLU A 337 -1.34 11.98 -24.24
N GLY A 338 -2.56 11.75 -24.73
CA GLY A 338 -2.86 10.57 -25.51
C GLY A 338 -2.00 10.55 -26.77
N ASN A 339 -0.87 9.85 -26.71
CA ASN A 339 -0.09 9.32 -27.82
C ASN A 339 0.32 10.30 -28.93
N SER A 340 1.55 10.83 -28.90
CA SER A 340 2.38 10.94 -30.12
C SER A 340 3.82 11.40 -29.85
N ASN A 341 4.73 10.78 -30.61
CA ASN A 341 6.17 11.02 -30.79
C ASN A 341 6.74 12.43 -30.48
N GLY A 342 7.77 12.44 -29.63
CA GLY A 342 9.01 13.17 -29.83
C GLY A 342 8.99 14.70 -29.78
N PHE A 343 9.41 15.27 -28.64
CA PHE A 343 10.51 16.24 -28.51
C PHE A 343 10.67 16.62 -27.03
N CYS A 344 11.85 16.37 -26.46
CA CYS A 344 12.12 16.66 -25.05
C CYS A 344 12.56 18.12 -24.86
N CYS A 345 11.82 18.82 -23.98
CA CYS A 345 12.15 20.03 -23.22
C CYS A 345 12.91 21.19 -23.89
N GLN A 346 12.15 22.24 -24.23
CA GLN A 346 12.59 23.62 -23.99
C GLN A 346 11.37 24.49 -23.67
N LYS A 347 11.17 24.79 -22.38
CA LYS A 347 10.09 25.65 -21.81
C LYS A 347 8.72 25.49 -22.46
N THR A 348 7.79 24.76 -21.83
CA THR A 348 6.45 24.64 -22.44
C THR A 348 5.32 24.65 -21.43
N CYS A 349 4.60 25.78 -21.38
CA CYS A 349 3.16 25.78 -21.19
C CYS A 349 2.54 24.93 -22.31
N VAL A 350 1.93 23.79 -21.99
CA VAL A 350 1.21 22.99 -22.98
C VAL A 350 -0.28 23.32 -22.89
N LYS A 351 -0.84 23.83 -23.99
CA LYS A 351 -2.29 23.94 -24.18
C LYS A 351 -2.79 22.57 -24.64
N SER A 352 -3.66 21.93 -23.87
CA SER A 352 -4.46 20.80 -24.37
C SER A 352 -5.80 21.31 -24.90
N ASN A 353 -6.25 20.76 -26.03
CA ASN A 353 -7.61 20.95 -26.52
C ASN A 353 -8.55 20.12 -25.63
N GLY A 354 -9.08 20.76 -24.58
CA GLY A 354 -10.00 20.14 -23.61
C GLY A 354 -9.89 20.72 -22.20
N ASP A 355 -10.20 22.02 -22.06
CA ASP A 355 -10.71 22.75 -20.88
C ASP A 355 -10.24 22.51 -19.43
N VAL A 356 -9.06 21.93 -19.13
CA VAL A 356 -8.43 22.11 -17.79
C VAL A 356 -6.91 22.23 -17.89
N GLN A 357 -6.35 23.39 -17.54
CA GLN A 357 -4.90 23.58 -17.36
C GLN A 357 -4.46 23.10 -15.98
N VAL A 358 -3.44 22.24 -15.94
CA VAL A 358 -2.86 21.66 -14.73
C VAL A 358 -1.41 22.09 -14.63
N ASP A 359 -1.01 22.64 -13.49
CA ASP A 359 0.37 23.01 -13.19
C ASP A 359 0.99 21.92 -12.30
N VAL A 360 2.06 21.26 -12.75
CA VAL A 360 2.86 20.39 -11.86
C VAL A 360 3.61 21.31 -10.90
N LEU A 361 3.41 21.11 -9.58
CA LEU A 361 4.14 21.89 -8.59
C LEU A 361 5.56 21.35 -8.51
N VAL A 362 6.46 22.02 -9.22
CA VAL A 362 7.90 21.85 -9.06
C VAL A 362 8.37 22.97 -8.13
N PRO A 363 9.10 22.67 -7.04
CA PRO A 363 9.71 23.70 -6.20
C PRO A 363 10.50 24.69 -7.05
N SER A 364 10.46 25.97 -6.67
CA SER A 364 11.01 27.10 -7.43
C SER A 364 12.55 27.09 -7.61
N SER A 365 13.24 26.10 -7.05
CA SER A 365 14.66 25.84 -7.26
C SER A 365 14.84 24.55 -8.08
N LEU A 366 15.06 24.72 -9.39
CA LEU A 366 15.68 23.76 -10.33
C LEU A 366 15.27 22.28 -10.21
N GLU A 367 14.44 21.81 -11.16
CA GLU A 367 14.45 20.41 -11.67
C GLU A 367 14.61 19.28 -10.63
N MET A 368 13.86 19.31 -9.54
CA MET A 368 13.98 18.30 -8.48
C MET A 368 13.06 17.10 -8.70
N HIS A 369 13.38 16.29 -9.69
CA HIS A 369 12.83 14.94 -9.85
C HIS A 369 13.90 13.92 -9.45
N PRO A 370 13.56 12.83 -8.74
CA PRO A 370 14.52 11.77 -8.47
C PRO A 370 15.11 11.25 -9.78
N ALA A 371 16.43 11.33 -9.91
CA ALA A 371 17.15 10.77 -11.04
C ALA A 371 17.24 9.24 -10.92
N THR A 372 17.68 8.58 -11.99
CA THR A 372 17.78 7.13 -12.03
C THR A 372 18.65 6.56 -10.90
N ASN A 373 19.77 7.21 -10.59
CA ASN A 373 20.65 6.85 -9.48
C ASN A 373 19.95 6.97 -8.12
N ASP A 374 19.11 7.99 -7.90
CA ASP A 374 18.33 8.13 -6.67
C ASP A 374 17.38 6.94 -6.49
N VAL A 375 16.60 6.61 -7.53
CA VAL A 375 15.64 5.50 -7.53
C VAL A 375 16.32 4.16 -7.29
N LEU A 376 17.44 3.90 -7.97
CA LEU A 376 18.21 2.67 -7.81
C LEU A 376 18.86 2.55 -6.44
N THR A 377 19.29 3.66 -5.85
CA THR A 377 19.85 3.67 -4.49
C THR A 377 18.78 3.29 -3.48
N VAL A 378 17.60 3.92 -3.58
CA VAL A 378 16.45 3.64 -2.72
C VAL A 378 15.95 2.21 -2.87
N LEU A 379 15.96 1.67 -4.09
CA LEU A 379 15.68 0.24 -4.33
C LEU A 379 16.60 -0.66 -3.52
N LEU A 380 17.92 -0.44 -3.62
CA LEU A 380 18.91 -1.28 -2.94
C LEU A 380 18.73 -1.24 -1.41
N LEU A 381 18.40 -0.07 -0.86
CA LEU A 381 18.06 0.08 0.56
C LEU A 381 16.77 -0.64 0.93
N ALA A 382 15.76 -0.64 0.05
CA ALA A 382 14.47 -1.29 0.29
C ALA A 382 14.54 -2.82 0.18
N LEU A 383 15.59 -3.41 -0.41
CA LEU A 383 15.75 -4.86 -0.46
C LEU A 383 15.88 -5.47 0.95
N PRO A 384 15.32 -6.68 1.20
CA PRO A 384 15.45 -7.35 2.49
C PRO A 384 16.92 -7.58 2.88
N PRO A 385 17.31 -7.45 4.16
CA PRO A 385 18.70 -7.66 4.60
C PRO A 385 19.27 -9.04 4.20
N GLN A 386 18.41 -10.06 4.16
CA GLN A 386 18.77 -11.44 3.80
C GLN A 386 19.24 -11.57 2.34
N THR A 387 18.91 -10.60 1.49
CA THR A 387 19.33 -10.53 0.08
C THR A 387 20.85 -10.65 -0.07
N TRP A 388 21.58 -10.09 0.89
CA TRP A 388 23.03 -9.92 0.80
C TRP A 388 23.80 -11.12 1.37
N PHE A 389 23.17 -11.99 2.16
CA PHE A 389 23.85 -13.07 2.91
C PHE A 389 24.54 -14.12 2.03
N GLY A 390 24.19 -14.20 0.75
CA GLY A 390 24.84 -15.07 -0.22
C GLY A 390 26.26 -14.68 -0.60
N ILE A 391 26.70 -13.46 -0.31
CA ILE A 391 28.04 -12.97 -0.69
C ILE A 391 29.13 -13.74 0.07
N LYS A 392 29.95 -14.49 -0.67
CA LYS A 392 30.98 -15.38 -0.10
C LYS A 392 32.15 -14.65 0.56
N HIS A 393 32.52 -13.48 0.03
CA HIS A 393 33.63 -12.69 0.56
C HIS A 393 33.18 -11.90 1.79
N GLU A 394 33.62 -12.32 2.98
CA GLU A 394 33.21 -11.74 4.27
C GLU A 394 33.42 -10.23 4.38
N LYS A 395 34.57 -9.72 3.89
CA LYS A 395 34.83 -8.27 3.87
C LYS A 395 33.84 -7.52 2.99
N LEU A 396 33.55 -8.06 1.80
CA LEU A 396 32.58 -7.46 0.89
C LEU A 396 31.16 -7.52 1.46
N LEU A 397 30.80 -8.63 2.11
CA LEU A 397 29.53 -8.74 2.81
C LEU A 397 29.40 -7.67 3.89
N GLN A 398 30.42 -7.48 4.73
CA GLN A 398 30.43 -6.41 5.73
C GLN A 398 30.31 -5.01 5.11
N ASP A 399 31.03 -4.76 4.01
CA ASP A 399 30.95 -3.50 3.28
C ASP A 399 29.54 -3.24 2.74
N ILE A 400 28.92 -4.24 2.09
CA ILE A 400 27.55 -4.14 1.57
C ILE A 400 26.54 -3.99 2.70
N SER A 401 26.62 -4.80 3.75
CA SER A 401 25.75 -4.69 4.93
C SER A 401 25.86 -3.31 5.58
N SER A 402 27.05 -2.71 5.63
CA SER A 402 27.22 -1.33 6.09
C SER A 402 26.61 -0.31 5.14
N LEU A 403 26.71 -0.50 3.82
CA LEU A 403 26.14 0.42 2.83
C LEU A 403 24.61 0.40 2.78
N VAL A 404 24.00 -0.74 3.07
CA VAL A 404 22.53 -0.93 3.02
C VAL A 404 21.85 -0.89 4.40
N SER A 405 22.61 -0.66 5.47
CA SER A 405 22.10 -0.61 6.83
C SER A 405 21.18 0.59 7.04
N ILE A 406 19.94 0.33 7.46
CA ILE A 406 18.93 1.35 7.74
C ILE A 406 19.18 2.09 9.06
N ASP A 407 19.88 1.47 10.01
CA ASP A 407 20.14 2.04 11.34
C ASP A 407 21.05 3.27 11.28
N SER A 408 21.82 3.39 10.20
CA SER A 408 22.71 4.50 9.94
C SER A 408 22.06 5.66 9.18
N LEU A 409 20.82 5.48 8.71
CA LEU A 409 20.11 6.49 7.92
C LEU A 409 19.46 7.54 8.81
N PRO A 410 19.36 8.80 8.35
CA PRO A 410 18.56 9.80 9.03
C PRO A 410 17.09 9.39 9.07
N THR A 411 16.36 9.80 10.12
CA THR A 411 15.00 9.32 10.43
C THR A 411 14.02 9.45 9.25
N LEU A 412 14.08 10.55 8.48
CA LEU A 412 13.17 10.76 7.35
C LEU A 412 13.40 9.73 6.23
N LEU A 413 14.65 9.55 5.81
CA LEU A 413 14.99 8.53 4.83
C LEU A 413 14.74 7.12 5.39
N GLN A 414 15.03 6.87 6.66
CA GLN A 414 14.77 5.59 7.31
C GLN A 414 13.28 5.22 7.24
N GLU A 415 12.38 6.14 7.59
CA GLU A 415 10.92 5.95 7.49
C GLU A 415 10.47 5.64 6.04
N GLU A 416 11.02 6.35 5.06
CA GLU A 416 10.71 6.16 3.63
C GLU A 416 11.18 4.78 3.11
N ILE A 417 12.41 4.37 3.46
CA ILE A 417 12.96 3.07 3.09
C ILE A 417 12.20 1.93 3.78
N MET A 418 11.89 2.07 5.07
CA MET A 418 11.11 1.07 5.80
C MET A 418 9.73 0.88 5.17
N HIS A 419 9.10 1.96 4.73
CA HIS A 419 7.83 1.86 4.01
C HIS A 419 7.96 1.09 2.69
N LEU A 420 8.94 1.44 1.84
CA LEU A 420 9.16 0.75 0.58
C LEU A 420 9.51 -0.73 0.77
N ARG A 421 10.35 -1.06 1.78
CA ARG A 421 10.67 -2.43 2.15
C ARG A 421 9.42 -3.20 2.59
N GLY A 422 8.57 -2.56 3.40
CA GLY A 422 7.28 -3.11 3.80
C GLY A 422 6.38 -3.40 2.59
N GLN A 423 6.27 -2.46 1.65
CA GLN A 423 5.54 -2.67 0.40
C GLN A 423 6.11 -3.87 -0.39
N LEU A 424 7.44 -3.97 -0.54
CA LEU A 424 8.07 -5.07 -1.27
C LEU A 424 7.80 -6.42 -0.62
N TYR A 425 7.86 -6.49 0.71
CA TYR A 425 7.55 -7.70 1.48
C TYR A 425 6.09 -8.13 1.31
N ILE A 426 5.16 -7.19 1.35
CA ILE A 426 3.73 -7.45 1.12
C ILE A 426 3.51 -7.99 -0.30
N LEU A 427 4.15 -7.42 -1.31
CA LEU A 427 4.05 -7.90 -2.69
C LEU A 427 4.58 -9.32 -2.86
N LYS A 428 5.69 -9.64 -2.17
CA LYS A 428 6.20 -11.01 -2.13
C LYS A 428 5.14 -11.98 -1.59
N ARG A 429 4.50 -11.63 -0.48
CA ARG A 429 3.46 -12.47 0.13
C ARG A 429 2.20 -12.59 -0.72
N CYS A 430 1.81 -11.55 -1.44
CA CYS A 430 0.73 -11.62 -2.42
C CYS A 430 1.02 -12.64 -3.52
N LYS A 431 2.28 -12.72 -3.98
CA LYS A 431 2.72 -13.71 -4.97
C LYS A 431 2.66 -15.12 -4.39
N ASP A 432 3.21 -15.32 -3.20
CA ASP A 432 3.35 -16.65 -2.59
C ASP A 432 2.02 -17.19 -2.02
N GLU A 433 0.93 -16.44 -2.14
CA GLU A 433 -0.36 -16.66 -1.45
C GLU A 433 -0.25 -16.73 0.10
N GLU A 434 0.94 -16.48 0.65
CA GLU A 434 1.31 -16.44 2.07
C GLU A 434 0.71 -15.22 2.83
N THR A 435 -0.19 -14.46 2.21
CA THR A 435 -0.94 -13.36 2.87
C THR A 435 -1.72 -13.81 4.11
N GLU A 436 -1.89 -15.11 4.29
CA GLU A 436 -2.71 -15.70 5.34
C GLU A 436 -1.94 -16.16 6.60
N GLU A 437 -0.61 -16.25 6.58
CA GLU A 437 0.16 -16.85 7.68
C GLU A 437 0.80 -15.87 8.68
N ASP A 438 1.24 -14.68 8.24
CA ASP A 438 1.97 -13.72 9.09
C ASP A 438 1.33 -12.32 9.02
N PHE A 439 0.63 -11.81 10.03
CA PHE A 439 0.04 -10.45 9.94
C PHE A 439 0.97 -9.34 10.45
N GLY A 440 2.21 -9.68 10.80
CA GLY A 440 3.18 -8.68 11.20
C GLY A 440 3.52 -7.76 10.03
N ALA A 441 3.64 -6.46 10.31
CA ALA A 441 4.66 -5.70 9.58
C ALA A 441 5.98 -6.47 9.77
N PRO A 442 6.80 -6.65 8.70
CA PRO A 442 8.02 -7.44 8.81
C PRO A 442 8.81 -7.02 10.05
N LEU A 443 9.27 -8.00 10.83
CA LEU A 443 10.21 -7.74 11.92
C LEU A 443 11.37 -6.94 11.32
N ILE A 444 11.46 -5.70 11.80
CA ILE A 444 12.33 -4.62 11.33
C ILE A 444 13.79 -5.04 11.43
#